data_AF-A0A963EFA5-F1
#
_entry.id   AF-A0A963EFA5-F1
#
_cell.length_a   1.000
_cell.length_b   1.000
_cell.length_c   1.000
_cell.angle_alpha   90.00
_cell.angle_beta   90.00
_cell.angle_gamma   90.00
#
_symmetry.space_group_name_H-M   'P 1'
#
loop_
_entity.id
_entity.type
_entity.pdbx_description
1 polymer ?
#
loop_
_entity_poly.entity_id
_entity_poly.type
_entity_poly.pdbx_seq_one_letter_code
_entity_poly.pdbx_strand_id
1 'polypeptide(L)'
;MNSFTFEGFERATGVAGTRNHLLVLSPTGLTTPLGRRVAGRLRGAIALGTGHGSGLLGEDAAIHARCLAGMATHPNIGAVLVIGADALRIEPLVEAAEA
;
A
#
# COMPACT_ATOMS: atom_id res chain seq x y z
N MET A 1 -3.06 34.00 -14.25
CA MET A 1 -3.80 32.99 -13.46
C MET A 1 -3.20 32.97 -12.07
N ASN A 2 -3.99 33.21 -11.02
CA ASN A 2 -3.50 33.00 -9.64
C ASN A 2 -3.29 31.50 -9.43
N SER A 3 -2.10 31.14 -8.95
CA SER A 3 -1.78 29.77 -8.56
C SER A 3 -2.34 29.52 -7.15
N PHE A 4 -3.24 28.55 -7.03
CA PHE A 4 -3.68 28.07 -5.71
C PHE A 4 -2.66 27.05 -5.20
N THR A 5 -2.11 27.28 -4.00
CA THR A 5 -1.11 26.41 -3.37
C THR A 5 -1.62 25.87 -2.03
N PHE A 6 -1.03 24.77 -1.56
CA PHE A 6 -1.27 24.19 -0.25
C PHE A 6 0.00 23.54 0.31
N GLU A 7 0.08 23.43 1.63
CA GLU A 7 1.15 22.69 2.31
C GLU A 7 0.90 21.18 2.18
N GLY A 8 1.77 20.48 1.44
CA GLY A 8 1.65 19.05 1.15
C GLY A 8 2.92 18.27 1.46
N PHE A 9 2.81 16.94 1.40
CA PHE A 9 3.95 16.04 1.51
C PHE A 9 4.53 15.79 0.12
N GLU A 10 5.76 16.24 -0.09
CA GLU A 10 6.48 16.03 -1.35
C GLU A 10 6.75 14.54 -1.59
N ARG A 11 6.70 14.13 -2.87
CA ARG A 11 6.92 12.76 -3.34
C ARG A 11 7.81 12.78 -4.55
N ALA A 12 8.63 11.73 -4.71
CA ALA A 12 9.48 11.56 -5.88
C ALA A 12 8.69 11.48 -7.20
N THR A 13 7.43 11.04 -7.14
CA THR A 13 6.51 10.98 -8.29
C THR A 13 6.01 12.35 -8.75
N GLY A 14 6.30 13.43 -8.01
CA GLY A 14 5.88 14.80 -8.32
C GLY A 14 4.45 15.15 -7.90
N VAL A 15 3.62 14.17 -7.51
CA VAL A 15 2.28 14.41 -6.99
C VAL A 15 2.32 14.48 -5.47
N ALA A 16 2.04 15.65 -4.90
CA ALA A 16 2.06 15.86 -3.46
C ALA A 16 0.90 15.13 -2.73
N GLY A 17 1.20 14.54 -1.58
CA GLY A 17 0.22 14.00 -0.66
C GLY A 17 -0.41 15.08 0.22
N THR A 18 -1.67 14.91 0.57
CA THR A 18 -2.36 15.74 1.59
C THR A 18 -2.27 15.12 2.99
N ARG A 19 -1.83 13.86 3.07
CA ARG A 19 -1.54 13.11 4.31
C ARG A 19 -0.20 12.38 4.17
N ASN A 20 0.34 11.91 5.29
CA ASN A 20 1.57 11.12 5.31
C ASN A 20 1.41 9.88 6.18
N HIS A 21 0.87 8.82 5.58
CA HIS A 21 0.62 7.56 6.24
C HIS A 21 1.76 6.57 6.03
N LEU A 22 2.01 5.76 7.06
CA LEU A 22 2.68 4.46 6.90
C LEU A 22 1.61 3.41 6.58
N LEU A 23 1.66 2.81 5.40
CA LEU A 23 0.76 1.72 5.04
C LEU A 23 1.34 0.39 5.51
N VAL A 24 0.66 -0.31 6.42
CA VAL A 24 0.96 -1.70 6.77
C VAL A 24 0.09 -2.61 5.90
N LEU A 25 0.71 -3.23 4.89
CA LEU A 25 0.02 -3.97 3.83
C LEU A 25 0.08 -5.47 4.07
N SER A 26 -1.07 -6.15 4.05
CA SER A 26 -1.21 -7.61 4.03
C SER A 26 -1.72 -8.05 2.64
N PRO A 27 -0.82 -8.46 1.72
CA PRO A 27 -1.18 -8.75 0.33
C PRO A 27 -2.06 -9.96 0.14
N THR A 28 -1.99 -10.94 1.06
CA THR A 28 -2.76 -12.19 0.96
C THR A 28 -3.92 -12.26 1.94
N GLY A 29 -4.06 -11.27 2.84
CA GLY A 29 -5.11 -11.22 3.85
C GLY A 29 -4.81 -12.00 5.14
N LEU A 30 -4.03 -13.08 5.06
CA LEU A 30 -3.71 -13.97 6.19
C LEU A 30 -3.10 -13.21 7.38
N THR A 31 -2.23 -12.24 7.09
CA THR A 31 -1.50 -11.44 8.09
C THR A 31 -2.20 -10.15 8.48
N THR A 32 -3.44 -9.91 8.01
CA THR A 32 -4.20 -8.66 8.31
C THR A 32 -4.35 -8.39 9.81
N PRO A 33 -4.69 -9.37 10.67
CA PRO A 33 -4.78 -9.11 12.11
C PRO A 33 -3.45 -8.65 12.72
N LEU A 34 -2.33 -9.22 12.26
CA LEU A 34 -0.98 -8.80 12.65
C LEU A 34 -0.70 -7.38 12.16
N GLY A 35 -1.00 -7.07 10.89
CA GLY A 35 -0.83 -5.74 10.33
C GLY A 35 -1.61 -4.66 11.10
N ARG A 36 -2.86 -4.93 11.46
CA ARG A 36 -3.67 -4.02 12.32
C ARG A 36 -3.04 -3.79 13.68
N ARG A 37 -2.49 -4.86 14.29
CA ARG A 37 -1.82 -4.79 15.60
C ARG A 37 -0.52 -3.97 15.56
N VAL A 38 0.21 -4.02 14.44
CA VAL A 38 1.41 -3.21 14.18
C VAL A 38 1.01 -1.76 13.94
N ALA A 39 0.07 -1.49 13.03
CA ALA A 39 -0.40 -0.14 12.72
C ALA A 39 -0.93 0.58 13.97
N GLY A 40 -1.68 -0.10 14.84
CA GLY A 40 -2.19 0.46 16.09
C GLY A 40 -1.11 0.88 17.10
N ARG A 41 0.16 0.50 16.90
CA ARG A 41 1.30 0.91 17.74
C ARG A 41 2.13 2.04 17.14
N LEU A 42 1.89 2.41 15.89
CA LEU A 42 2.69 3.38 15.15
C LEU A 42 1.82 4.60 14.81
N ARG A 43 2.27 5.80 15.18
CA ARG A 43 1.53 7.03 14.86
C ARG A 43 1.48 7.24 13.35
N GLY A 44 0.29 7.59 12.85
CA GLY A 44 0.06 7.84 11.42
C GLY A 44 0.02 6.58 10.55
N ALA A 45 0.19 5.38 11.12
CA ALA A 45 0.11 4.13 10.38
C ALA A 45 -1.34 3.69 10.18
N ILE A 46 -1.61 3.11 9.00
CA ILE A 46 -2.89 2.51 8.63
C ILE A 46 -2.63 1.07 8.17
N ALA A 47 -3.57 0.17 8.44
CA ALA A 47 -3.45 -1.21 7.99
C ALA A 47 -4.43 -1.49 6.85
N LEU A 48 -3.94 -2.10 5.78
CA LEU A 48 -4.76 -2.61 4.68
C LEU A 48 -4.48 -4.09 4.48
N GLY A 49 -5.55 -4.87 4.40
CA GLY A 49 -5.49 -6.27 4.07
C GLY A 49 -6.61 -6.62 3.11
N THR A 50 -6.32 -7.52 2.18
CA THR A 50 -7.31 -8.05 1.24
C THR A 50 -8.11 -9.18 1.87
N GLY A 51 -9.39 -9.32 1.50
CA GLY A 51 -10.19 -10.51 1.80
C GLY A 51 -9.97 -11.67 0.83
N HIS A 52 -9.28 -11.44 -0.30
CA HIS A 52 -9.23 -12.34 -1.46
C HIS A 52 -7.81 -12.60 -1.97
N GLY A 53 -6.84 -12.72 -1.07
CA GLY A 53 -5.43 -12.80 -1.42
C GLY A 53 -4.92 -14.14 -1.98
N SER A 54 -5.79 -15.13 -2.11
CA SER A 54 -5.47 -16.47 -2.59
C SER A 54 -6.60 -16.99 -3.47
N GLY A 55 -6.26 -17.79 -4.49
CA GLY A 55 -7.22 -18.38 -5.42
C GLY A 55 -7.69 -17.47 -6.56
N LEU A 56 -7.16 -16.24 -6.67
CA LEU A 56 -7.38 -15.41 -7.86
C LEU A 56 -6.58 -15.94 -9.04
N LEU A 57 -7.19 -15.92 -10.23
CA LEU A 57 -6.61 -16.44 -11.47
C LEU A 57 -6.77 -15.42 -12.60
N GLY A 58 -5.85 -15.44 -13.56
CA GLY A 58 -5.93 -14.60 -14.77
C GLY A 58 -6.12 -13.11 -14.45
N GLU A 59 -7.11 -12.49 -15.09
CA GLU A 59 -7.36 -11.05 -14.97
C GLU A 59 -7.74 -10.63 -13.55
N ASP A 60 -8.40 -11.48 -12.76
CA ASP A 60 -8.74 -11.16 -11.37
C ASP A 60 -7.47 -10.96 -10.52
N ALA A 61 -6.47 -11.82 -10.72
CA ALA A 61 -5.18 -11.69 -10.05
C ALA A 61 -4.45 -10.42 -10.51
N ALA A 62 -4.52 -10.11 -11.81
CA ALA A 62 -3.88 -8.92 -12.38
C ALA A 62 -4.52 -7.62 -11.86
N ILE A 63 -5.86 -7.52 -11.85
CA ILE A 63 -6.59 -6.38 -11.26
C ILE A 63 -6.24 -6.25 -9.78
N HIS A 64 -6.22 -7.36 -9.04
CA HIS A 64 -5.91 -7.34 -7.63
C HIS A 64 -4.51 -6.79 -7.34
N ALA A 65 -3.51 -7.27 -8.09
CA ALA A 65 -2.14 -6.76 -7.99
C ALA A 65 -2.06 -5.26 -8.32
N ARG A 66 -2.71 -4.80 -9.39
CA ARG A 66 -2.76 -3.38 -9.76
C ARG A 66 -3.40 -2.51 -8.66
N CYS A 67 -4.48 -2.99 -8.03
CA CYS A 67 -5.11 -2.27 -6.92
C CYS A 67 -4.19 -2.17 -5.70
N LEU A 68 -3.49 -3.25 -5.35
CA LEU A 68 -2.54 -3.23 -4.23
C LEU A 68 -1.35 -2.32 -4.51
N ALA A 69 -0.79 -2.38 -5.73
CA ALA A 69 0.28 -1.48 -6.16
C ALA A 69 -0.17 -0.01 -6.11
N GLY A 70 -1.34 0.32 -6.66
CA GLY A 70 -1.89 1.68 -6.61
C GLY A 70 -2.16 2.19 -5.19
N MET A 71 -2.52 1.29 -4.26
CA MET A 71 -2.64 1.64 -2.85
C MET A 71 -1.27 1.90 -2.21
N ALA A 72 -0.27 1.09 -2.54
CA ALA A 72 1.10 1.24 -2.05
C ALA A 72 1.78 2.52 -2.57
N THR A 73 1.49 2.93 -3.81
CA THR A 73 2.10 4.10 -4.47
C THR A 73 1.25 5.38 -4.38
N HIS A 74 0.12 5.36 -3.68
CA HIS A 74 -0.72 6.55 -3.53
C HIS A 74 0.04 7.69 -2.84
N PRO A 75 -0.02 8.96 -3.30
CA PRO A 75 0.69 10.10 -2.70
C PRO A 75 0.51 10.32 -1.19
N ASN A 76 -0.59 9.84 -0.59
CA ASN A 76 -0.83 9.96 0.85
C ASN A 76 -0.08 8.92 1.68
N ILE A 77 0.53 7.94 1.03
CA ILE A 77 1.38 6.93 1.63
C ILE A 77 2.83 7.39 1.47
N GLY A 78 3.49 7.66 2.59
CA GLY A 78 4.90 8.05 2.60
C GLY A 78 5.84 6.86 2.70
N ALA A 79 5.35 5.73 3.21
CA ALA A 79 6.10 4.49 3.30
C ALA A 79 5.13 3.30 3.36
N VAL A 80 5.62 2.13 2.93
CA VAL A 80 4.87 0.87 2.97
C VAL A 80 5.68 -0.17 3.76
N LEU A 81 5.01 -0.86 4.67
CA LEU A 81 5.51 -2.06 5.34
C LEU A 81 4.67 -3.25 4.89
N VAL A 82 5.24 -4.13 4.08
CA VAL A 82 4.57 -5.34 3.61
C VAL A 82 4.78 -6.48 4.61
N ILE A 83 3.70 -7.13 5.02
CA ILE A 83 3.72 -8.28 5.93
C ILE A 83 2.96 -9.43 5.27
N GLY A 84 3.63 -10.55 5.01
CA GLY A 84 2.96 -11.76 4.54
C GLY A 84 3.76 -13.01 4.88
N ALA A 85 3.14 -14.17 4.65
CA ALA A 85 3.69 -15.48 5.04
C ALA A 85 4.32 -16.25 3.87
N ASP A 86 4.18 -15.75 2.63
CA ASP A 86 4.60 -16.42 1.41
C ASP A 86 5.33 -15.44 0.50
N ALA A 87 6.65 -15.57 0.47
CA ALA A 87 7.55 -14.65 -0.23
C ALA A 87 7.21 -14.57 -1.72
N LEU A 88 7.02 -15.73 -2.38
CA LEU A 88 6.75 -15.87 -3.82
C LEU A 88 5.53 -15.07 -4.30
N ARG A 89 4.55 -14.85 -3.41
CA ARG A 89 3.34 -14.07 -3.72
C ARG A 89 3.49 -12.59 -3.40
N ILE A 90 4.47 -12.23 -2.59
CA ILE A 90 4.72 -10.88 -2.10
C ILE A 90 5.74 -10.17 -2.99
N GLU A 91 6.80 -10.84 -3.43
CA GLU A 91 7.87 -10.21 -4.21
C GLU A 91 7.36 -9.45 -5.45
N PRO A 92 6.48 -10.01 -6.31
CA PRO A 92 6.01 -9.28 -7.49
C PRO A 92 5.24 -8.00 -7.15
N LEU A 93 4.56 -7.96 -5.99
CA LEU A 93 3.88 -6.76 -5.51
C LEU A 93 4.89 -5.72 -5.00
N VAL A 94 5.94 -6.16 -4.30
CA VAL A 94 6.99 -5.27 -3.83
C VAL A 94 7.69 -4.61 -5.01
N GLU A 95 8.06 -5.40 -6.03
CA GLU A 95 8.64 -4.88 -7.28
C GLU A 95 7.71 -3.86 -7.96
N ALA A 96 6.41 -4.17 -8.05
CA ALA A 96 5.42 -3.26 -8.63
C ALA A 96 5.19 -1.98 -7.82
N ALA A 97 5.52 -1.97 -6.53
CA ALA A 97 5.41 -0.80 -5.67
C ALA A 97 6.68 0.08 -5.66
N GLU A 98 7.81 -0.47 -6.11
CA GLU A 98 9.10 0.24 -6.23
C GLU A 98 9.32 0.85 -7.63
N ALA A 99 8.59 0.38 -8.64
CA ALA A 99 8.62 0.88 -10.03
C ALA A 99 7.96 2.26 -10.19
#